data_AF-A0AAD5BAV0-F1
#
_entry.id   AF-A0AAD5BAV0-F1
#
_cell.length_a   1.000
_cell.length_b   1.000
_cell.length_c   1.000
_cell.angle_alpha   90.00
_cell.angle_beta   90.00
_cell.angle_gamma   90.00
#
_symmetry.space_group_name_H-M   'P 1'
#
loop_
_entity.id
_entity.type
_entity.pdbx_description
1 polymer ?
#
loop_
_entity_poly.entity_id
_entity_poly.type
_entity_poly.pdbx_seq_one_letter_code
_entity_poly.pdbx_strand_id
1 'polypeptide(L)'
;MFKRFISTKPPPFHKQGGSTVRIQSPEHKLKSTRAKESPFVQELVLTGRPNWEKAPPQLKQRYKGIFLVLLSVPIIFITSFEMYQRLEGQSTKKIQQGEKLPTGENRDFDEMEKYKVEKESVMYKLFGKDFFLDGFTSKTMKVDKNEKGK
;
A
#
# COMPACT_ATOMS: atom_id res chain seq x y z
N MET A 1 8.70 -41.61 -29.40
CA MET A 1 8.64 -40.37 -30.21
C MET A 1 7.28 -39.73 -30.04
N PHE A 2 7.17 -38.61 -29.30
CA PHE A 2 5.91 -37.89 -29.12
C PHE A 2 5.80 -36.78 -30.17
N LYS A 3 4.80 -36.85 -31.04
CA LYS A 3 4.49 -35.78 -32.00
C LYS A 3 3.79 -34.63 -31.26
N ARG A 4 4.41 -33.45 -31.24
CA ARG A 4 3.80 -32.20 -30.79
C ARG A 4 2.89 -31.67 -31.90
N PHE A 5 1.60 -31.52 -31.62
CA PHE A 5 0.70 -30.75 -32.48
C PHE A 5 0.82 -29.28 -32.10
N ILE A 6 1.39 -28.47 -32.99
CA ILE A 6 1.41 -27.01 -32.87
C ILE A 6 0.06 -26.52 -33.40
N SER A 7 -0.76 -25.96 -32.51
CA SER A 7 -1.99 -25.27 -32.89
C SER A 7 -1.64 -23.90 -33.47
N THR A 8 -1.84 -23.72 -34.78
CA THR A 8 -1.61 -22.47 -35.53
C THR A 8 -2.91 -21.69 -35.77
N LYS A 9 -3.76 -21.55 -34.74
CA LYS A 9 -4.96 -20.69 -34.84
C LYS A 9 -4.82 -19.47 -33.94
N PRO A 10 -4.78 -18.24 -34.49
CA PRO A 10 -4.84 -17.03 -33.67
C PRO A 10 -6.20 -16.93 -32.96
N PRO A 11 -6.28 -16.29 -31.78
CA PRO A 11 -7.54 -16.16 -31.03
C PRO A 11 -8.57 -15.32 -31.83
N PRO A 12 -9.85 -15.72 -31.86
CA PRO A 12 -10.88 -14.99 -32.58
C PRO A 12 -11.39 -13.83 -31.71
N PHE A 13 -10.60 -12.77 -31.59
CA PHE A 13 -11.05 -11.49 -31.04
C PHE A 13 -10.80 -10.37 -32.04
N HIS A 14 -11.51 -10.47 -33.17
CA HIS A 14 -11.81 -9.34 -34.02
C HIS A 14 -13.30 -9.37 -34.34
N LYS A 15 -14.11 -8.82 -33.44
CA LYS A 15 -15.46 -8.37 -33.81
C LYS A 15 -15.28 -7.11 -34.64
N GLN A 16 -15.34 -7.25 -35.96
CA GLN A 16 -15.76 -6.17 -36.85
C GLN A 16 -17.16 -5.75 -36.42
N GLY A 17 -17.24 -4.69 -35.61
CA GLY A 17 -18.49 -4.01 -35.28
C GLY A 17 -18.72 -2.93 -36.31
N GLY A 18 -19.55 -3.21 -37.31
CA GLY A 18 -20.10 -2.19 -38.19
C GLY A 18 -20.71 -1.07 -37.34
N SER A 19 -20.21 0.15 -37.57
CA SER A 19 -20.84 1.35 -37.05
C SER A 19 -22.18 1.51 -37.75
N THR A 20 -23.26 1.12 -37.08
CA THR A 20 -24.63 1.41 -37.50
C THR A 20 -25.52 1.59 -36.29
N VAL A 21 -25.07 2.38 -35.31
CA VAL A 21 -25.98 2.91 -34.29
C VAL A 21 -26.59 4.17 -34.89
N ARG A 22 -27.81 4.05 -35.45
CA ARG A 22 -28.69 5.20 -35.66
C ARG A 22 -28.89 5.86 -34.30
N ILE A 23 -28.29 7.03 -34.12
CA ILE A 23 -28.59 7.92 -32.99
C ILE A 23 -29.99 8.47 -33.25
N GLN A 24 -31.02 7.69 -32.90
CA GLN A 24 -32.30 8.30 -32.55
C GLN A 24 -32.07 8.90 -31.18
N SER A 25 -31.81 10.21 -31.16
CA SER A 25 -31.84 10.99 -29.95
C SER A 25 -33.29 10.93 -29.44
N PRO A 26 -33.60 10.23 -28.33
CA PRO A 26 -34.82 10.57 -27.66
C PRO A 26 -34.57 11.98 -27.14
N GLU A 27 -35.44 12.92 -27.50
CA GLU A 27 -35.57 14.15 -26.72
C GLU A 27 -35.74 13.73 -25.26
N HIS A 28 -34.63 13.71 -24.51
CA HIS A 28 -34.66 13.70 -23.08
C HIS A 28 -35.23 15.06 -22.73
N LYS A 29 -36.57 15.14 -22.65
CA LYS A 29 -37.23 16.08 -21.78
C LYS A 29 -36.52 15.91 -20.46
N LEU A 30 -35.66 16.88 -20.13
CA LEU A 30 -35.11 17.10 -18.80
C LEU A 30 -36.33 17.36 -17.91
N LYS A 31 -37.03 16.28 -17.54
CA LYS A 31 -37.81 16.25 -16.34
C LYS A 31 -36.77 16.43 -15.25
N SER A 32 -36.59 17.70 -14.87
CA SER A 32 -36.09 18.08 -13.56
C SER A 32 -37.01 17.42 -12.55
N THR A 33 -36.78 16.13 -12.33
CA THR A 33 -37.18 15.45 -11.12
C THR A 33 -36.23 16.05 -10.12
N ARG A 34 -36.69 17.10 -9.43
CA ARG A 34 -36.06 17.56 -8.20
C ARG A 34 -35.77 16.28 -7.42
N ALA A 35 -34.49 15.91 -7.32
CA ALA A 35 -34.09 14.73 -6.59
C ALA A 35 -34.77 14.87 -5.22
N LYS A 36 -35.63 13.92 -4.84
CA LYS A 36 -36.35 14.00 -3.56
C LYS A 36 -35.28 14.24 -2.50
N GLU A 37 -35.24 15.46 -1.98
CA GLU A 37 -34.17 15.86 -1.08
C GLU A 37 -34.25 14.93 0.13
N SER A 38 -33.16 14.19 0.39
CA SER A 38 -33.18 13.20 1.46
C SER A 38 -33.48 13.92 2.79
N PRO A 39 -34.25 13.30 3.71
CA PRO A 39 -34.57 13.91 5.01
C PRO A 39 -33.32 14.37 5.78
N PHE A 40 -32.21 13.65 5.58
CA PHE A 40 -30.89 14.00 6.09
C PHE A 40 -30.40 15.38 5.62
N VAL A 41 -30.53 15.68 4.33
CA VAL A 41 -30.07 16.96 3.76
C VAL A 41 -30.95 18.10 4.21
N GLN A 42 -32.27 17.90 4.29
CA GLN A 42 -33.19 18.92 4.79
C GLN A 42 -32.90 19.28 6.25
N GLU A 43 -32.68 18.28 7.11
CA GLU A 43 -32.33 18.51 8.51
C GLU A 43 -30.95 19.17 8.67
N LEU A 44 -29.98 18.79 7.83
CA LEU A 44 -28.66 19.44 7.80
C LEU A 44 -28.77 20.92 7.44
N VAL A 45 -29.59 21.27 6.45
CA VAL A 45 -29.81 22.67 6.03
C VAL A 45 -30.53 23.47 7.12
N LEU A 46 -31.50 22.86 7.80
CA LEU A 46 -32.30 23.55 8.84
C LEU A 46 -31.56 23.71 10.17
N THR A 47 -30.81 22.69 10.60
CA THR A 47 -30.19 22.66 11.94
C THR A 47 -28.70 22.97 11.92
N GLY A 48 -28.06 22.94 10.76
CA GLY A 48 -26.61 23.07 10.60
C GLY A 48 -25.81 21.87 11.13
N ARG A 49 -26.46 20.84 11.68
CA ARG A 49 -25.80 19.64 12.23
C ARG A 49 -26.27 18.38 11.50
N PRO A 50 -25.36 17.49 11.07
CA PRO A 50 -25.75 16.25 10.42
C PRO A 50 -26.35 15.26 11.42
N ASN A 51 -27.62 14.88 11.21
CA ASN A 51 -28.23 13.77 11.94
C ASN A 51 -27.92 12.44 11.26
N TRP A 52 -26.85 11.78 11.69
CA TRP A 52 -26.39 10.54 11.07
C TRP A 52 -27.40 9.38 11.18
N GLU A 53 -28.39 9.42 12.06
CA GLU A 53 -29.40 8.36 12.12
C GLU A 53 -30.23 8.31 10.83
N LYS A 54 -30.65 9.49 10.35
CA LYS A 54 -31.48 9.66 9.13
C LYS A 54 -30.68 9.63 7.82
N ALA A 55 -29.36 9.50 7.89
CA ALA A 55 -28.51 9.49 6.71
C ALA A 55 -28.77 8.23 5.84
N PRO A 56 -28.86 8.37 4.51
CA PRO A 56 -28.94 7.24 3.60
C PRO A 56 -27.75 6.28 3.80
N PRO A 57 -27.95 4.95 3.73
CA PRO A 57 -26.89 3.97 3.97
C PRO A 57 -25.69 4.15 3.02
N GLN A 58 -25.96 4.57 1.77
CA GLN A 58 -24.94 4.87 0.77
C GLN A 58 -24.03 6.03 1.19
N LEU A 59 -24.59 7.05 1.84
CA LEU A 59 -23.83 8.20 2.32
C LEU A 59 -22.96 7.82 3.52
N LYS A 60 -23.49 7.01 4.45
CA LYS A 60 -22.73 6.47 5.58
C LYS A 60 -21.54 5.64 5.11
N GLN A 61 -21.74 4.78 4.09
CA GLN A 61 -20.67 3.96 3.54
C GLN A 61 -19.57 4.80 2.90
N ARG A 62 -19.93 5.80 2.09
CA ARG A 62 -18.97 6.73 1.47
C ARG A 62 -18.19 7.51 2.53
N TYR A 63 -18.87 8.02 3.55
CA TYR A 63 -18.23 8.74 4.65
C TYR A 63 -17.22 7.87 5.39
N LYS A 64 -17.60 6.64 5.77
CA LYS A 64 -16.67 5.68 6.40
C LYS A 64 -15.46 5.39 5.52
N GLY A 65 -15.67 5.24 4.21
CA GLY A 65 -14.58 5.04 3.25
C GLY A 65 -13.60 6.22 3.22
N ILE A 66 -14.11 7.44 3.08
CA ILE A 66 -13.29 8.67 3.09
C ILE A 66 -12.55 8.80 4.43
N PHE A 67 -13.23 8.55 5.54
CA PHE A 67 -12.64 8.61 6.87
C PHE A 67 -11.47 7.63 7.02
N LEU A 68 -11.63 6.38 6.57
CA LEU A 68 -10.56 5.39 6.60
C LEU A 68 -9.38 5.78 5.71
N VAL A 69 -9.64 6.36 4.53
CA VAL A 69 -8.59 6.87 3.65
C VAL A 69 -7.79 7.97 4.37
N LEU A 70 -8.48 8.97 4.94
CA LEU A 70 -7.81 10.05 5.67
C LEU A 70 -7.04 9.56 6.89
N LEU A 71 -7.58 8.58 7.61
CA LEU A 71 -6.91 7.93 8.74
C LEU A 71 -5.65 7.18 8.31
N SER A 72 -5.62 6.64 7.08
CA SER A 72 -4.46 5.91 6.57
C SER A 72 -3.31 6.81 6.12
N VAL A 73 -3.58 8.07 5.72
CA VAL A 73 -2.57 9.03 5.25
C VAL A 73 -1.38 9.18 6.19
N PRO A 74 -1.53 9.46 7.51
CA PRO A 74 -0.39 9.63 8.40
C PRO A 74 0.45 8.35 8.54
N ILE A 75 -0.19 7.18 8.57
CA ILE A 75 0.50 5.88 8.69
C ILE A 75 1.36 5.64 7.44
N ILE A 76 0.78 5.86 6.26
CA ILE A 76 1.49 5.70 4.98
C ILE A 76 2.63 6.72 4.88
N PHE A 77 2.41 7.96 5.32
CA PHE A 77 3.43 9.01 5.26
C PHE A 77 4.64 8.68 6.13
N ILE A 78 4.42 8.32 7.40
CA ILE A 78 5.51 7.97 8.34
C ILE A 78 6.30 6.76 7.82
N THR A 79 5.61 5.70 7.40
CA THR A 79 6.27 4.49 6.89
C THR A 79 7.02 4.74 5.58
N SER A 80 6.46 5.54 4.67
CA SER A 80 7.14 5.92 3.42
C SER A 80 8.37 6.79 3.70
N PHE A 81 8.27 7.71 4.66
CA PHE A 81 9.38 8.59 5.02
C PHE A 81 10.55 7.83 5.66
N GLU A 82 10.28 6.89 6.58
CA GLU A 82 11.33 6.02 7.10
C GLU A 82 11.93 5.13 6.01
N MET A 83 11.11 4.57 5.13
CA MET A 83 11.60 3.75 4.02
C MET A 83 12.49 4.57 3.09
N TYR A 84 12.12 5.81 2.80
CA TYR A 84 12.94 6.74 2.01
C TYR A 84 14.30 6.97 2.66
N GLN A 85 14.35 7.31 3.95
CA GLN A 85 15.61 7.49 4.67
C GLN A 85 16.47 6.22 4.68
N ARG A 86 15.85 5.04 4.81
CA ARG A 86 16.56 3.76 4.75
C ARG A 86 17.11 3.49 3.35
N LEU A 87 16.38 3.81 2.30
CA LEU A 87 16.84 3.67 0.91
C LEU A 87 18.05 4.56 0.60
N GLU A 88 18.07 5.77 1.15
CA GLU A 88 19.21 6.70 1.06
C GLU A 88 20.37 6.34 2.00
N GLY A 89 20.20 5.32 2.85
CA GLY A 89 21.22 4.89 3.80
C GLY A 89 21.40 5.82 5.00
N GLN A 90 20.45 6.74 5.25
CA GLN A 90 20.46 7.66 6.39
C GLN A 90 19.88 7.04 7.67
N SER A 91 19.23 5.88 7.56
CA SER A 91 18.58 5.20 8.69
C SER A 91 18.75 3.69 8.58
N THR A 92 19.04 3.05 9.72
CA THR A 92 19.11 1.59 9.85
C THR A 92 18.31 1.12 11.04
N LYS A 93 17.90 -0.15 10.98
CA LYS A 93 17.20 -0.77 12.12
C LYS A 93 18.19 -0.89 13.28
N LYS A 94 17.78 -0.39 14.45
CA LYS A 94 18.51 -0.60 15.70
C LYS A 94 18.55 -2.09 16.05
N ILE A 95 19.74 -2.60 16.31
CA ILE A 95 19.97 -3.97 16.77
C ILE A 95 19.68 -4.05 18.27
N GLN A 96 19.08 -5.15 18.70
CA GLN A 96 18.85 -5.42 20.11
C GLN A 96 20.19 -5.51 20.86
N GLN A 97 20.38 -4.66 21.87
CA GLN A 97 21.64 -4.57 22.60
C GLN A 97 21.72 -5.52 23.80
N GLY A 98 20.56 -5.96 24.30
CA GLY A 98 20.47 -6.78 25.50
C GLY A 98 19.05 -7.25 25.79
N GLU A 99 18.88 -7.87 26.93
CA GLU A 99 17.60 -8.31 27.46
C GLU A 99 17.42 -7.88 28.91
N LYS A 100 16.16 -7.78 29.33
CA LYS A 100 15.83 -7.52 30.73
C LYS A 100 15.61 -8.84 31.44
N LEU A 101 16.41 -9.11 32.46
CA LEU A 101 16.32 -10.31 33.28
C LEU A 101 15.04 -10.29 34.13
N PRO A 102 14.56 -11.46 34.58
CA PRO A 102 13.39 -11.56 35.47
C PRO A 102 13.58 -10.82 36.80
N THR A 103 14.83 -10.64 37.23
CA THR A 103 15.23 -9.86 38.41
C THR A 103 15.12 -8.35 38.20
N GLY A 104 14.86 -7.89 36.97
CA GLY A 104 14.75 -6.48 36.60
C GLY A 104 16.04 -5.83 36.12
N GLU A 105 17.17 -6.53 36.21
CA GLU A 105 18.47 -6.07 35.71
C GLU A 105 18.56 -6.19 34.18
N ASN A 106 19.34 -5.31 33.55
CA ASN A 106 19.62 -5.39 32.11
C ASN A 106 20.89 -6.21 31.90
N ARG A 107 20.81 -7.25 31.06
CA ARG A 107 21.96 -8.00 30.57
C ARG A 107 22.28 -7.52 29.16
N ASP A 108 23.44 -6.89 29.00
CA ASP A 108 23.93 -6.54 27.68
C ASP A 108 24.42 -7.81 26.96
N PHE A 109 24.16 -7.88 25.66
CA PHE A 109 24.61 -8.96 24.80
C PHE A 109 26.04 -8.70 24.32
N ASP A 110 26.80 -9.77 24.15
CA ASP A 110 28.06 -9.73 23.42
C ASP A 110 27.83 -9.53 21.91
N GLU A 111 28.82 -9.03 21.17
CA GLU A 111 28.67 -8.77 19.72
C GLU A 111 28.21 -10.01 18.95
N MET A 112 28.75 -11.18 19.28
CA MET A 112 28.36 -12.45 18.67
C MET A 112 26.92 -12.85 18.99
N GLU A 113 26.47 -12.57 20.21
CA GLU A 113 25.11 -12.85 20.66
C GLU A 113 24.10 -11.92 19.96
N LYS A 114 24.42 -10.63 19.83
CA LYS A 114 23.62 -9.67 19.05
C LYS A 114 23.39 -10.17 17.62
N TYR A 115 24.45 -10.64 16.95
CA TYR A 115 24.33 -11.19 15.59
C TYR A 115 23.49 -12.46 15.52
N LYS A 116 23.59 -13.34 16.53
CA LYS A 116 22.81 -14.59 16.57
C LYS A 116 21.32 -14.30 16.77
N VAL A 117 21.00 -13.45 17.74
CA VAL A 117 19.61 -13.02 18.03
C VAL A 117 19.00 -12.33 16.81
N GLU A 118 19.76 -11.46 16.14
CA GLU A 118 19.27 -10.78 14.94
C GLU A 118 19.00 -11.77 13.79
N LYS A 119 19.92 -12.72 13.53
CA LYS A 119 19.72 -13.77 12.51
C LYS A 119 18.47 -14.63 12.76
N GLU A 120 18.13 -14.84 14.02
CA GLU A 120 16.96 -15.62 14.42
C GLU A 120 15.65 -14.82 14.29
N SER A 121 15.73 -13.48 14.24
CA SER A 121 14.58 -12.58 14.12
C SER A 121 13.80 -12.79 12.82
N VAL A 122 12.46 -12.68 12.92
CA VAL A 122 11.55 -12.71 11.77
C VAL A 122 11.91 -11.62 10.76
N MET A 123 12.35 -10.46 11.25
CA MET A 123 12.70 -9.32 10.41
C MET A 123 13.92 -9.64 9.54
N TYR A 124 14.93 -10.30 10.10
CA TYR A 124 16.10 -10.74 9.34
C TYR A 124 15.74 -11.79 8.30
N LYS A 125 14.83 -12.70 8.62
CA LYS A 125 14.35 -13.74 7.69
C LYS A 125 13.55 -13.17 6.51
N LEU A 126 12.79 -12.10 6.71
CA LEU A 126 11.98 -11.47 5.67
C LEU A 126 12.78 -10.51 4.79
N PHE A 127 13.64 -9.70 5.39
CA PHE A 127 14.32 -8.60 4.69
C PHE A 127 15.79 -8.88 4.36
N GLY A 128 16.38 -9.94 4.93
CA GLY A 128 17.77 -10.31 4.69
C GLY A 128 18.77 -9.36 5.35
N LYS A 129 20.06 -9.62 5.14
CA LYS A 129 21.18 -8.90 5.78
C LYS A 129 21.18 -7.39 5.48
N ASP A 130 20.77 -7.01 4.29
CA ASP A 130 20.88 -5.64 3.76
C ASP A 130 19.97 -4.64 4.48
N PHE A 131 18.96 -5.10 5.19
CA PHE A 131 18.07 -4.23 5.99
C PHE A 131 18.71 -3.73 7.29
N PHE A 132 19.83 -4.33 7.70
CA PHE A 132 20.46 -4.12 9.01
C PHE A 132 21.88 -3.55 8.93
N LEU A 133 22.44 -3.43 7.72
CA LEU A 133 23.77 -2.86 7.50
C LEU A 133 23.67 -1.34 7.36
N ASP A 134 24.48 -0.62 8.15
CA ASP A 134 24.58 0.85 8.13
C ASP A 134 24.80 1.38 6.71
N GLY A 135 23.77 2.02 6.15
CA GLY A 135 23.87 2.79 4.92
C GLY A 135 24.10 2.02 3.61
N PHE A 136 24.14 0.68 3.64
CA PHE A 136 24.36 -0.15 2.45
C PHE A 136 23.04 -0.64 1.88
N THR A 137 22.46 0.15 0.96
CA THR A 137 21.45 -0.36 0.05
C THR A 137 22.12 -0.73 -1.26
N SER A 138 21.52 -1.64 -2.04
CA SER A 138 22.04 -2.06 -3.35
C SER A 138 22.30 -0.89 -4.33
N LYS A 139 21.80 0.32 -4.04
CA LYS A 139 22.09 1.55 -4.79
C LYS A 139 23.29 2.36 -4.26
N THR A 140 23.62 2.30 -2.97
CA THR A 140 24.79 3.00 -2.39
C THR A 140 26.05 2.15 -2.43
N MET A 141 25.91 0.85 -2.70
CA MET A 141 27.01 -0.07 -2.94
C MET A 141 27.73 0.31 -4.26
N LYS A 142 28.74 1.19 -4.14
CA LYS A 142 29.70 1.40 -5.23
C LYS A 142 30.29 0.05 -5.54
N VAL A 143 30.10 -0.42 -6.78
CA VAL A 143 30.78 -1.61 -7.28
C VAL A 143 32.27 -1.31 -7.17
N ASP A 144 32.94 -1.91 -6.19
CA ASP A 144 34.39 -1.91 -6.12
C ASP A 144 34.91 -2.60 -7.39
N LYS A 145 35.20 -1.79 -8.41
CA LYS A 145 36.03 -2.19 -9.54
C LYS A 145 37.45 -2.32 -9.02
N ASN A 146 37.71 -3.35 -8.23
CA ASN A 146 39.07 -3.69 -7.83
C ASN A 146 39.27 -5.20 -7.68
N GLU A 147 38.84 -5.95 -8.70
CA GLU A 147 39.41 -7.27 -9.00
C GLU A 147 39.60 -7.43 -10.52
N LYS A 148 40.51 -6.64 -11.08
CA LYS A 148 41.37 -7.07 -12.19
C LYS A 148 42.74 -6.44 -12.03
N GLY A 149 43.51 -7.03 -11.12
CA GLY A 149 44.94 -6.82 -11.00
C GLY A 149 45.64 -8.18 -10.97
N LYS A 150 45.81 -8.79 -12.15
CA LYS A 150 46.95 -9.63 -12.55
C LYS A 150 46.76 -10.09 -13.99
#